data_AF-A0A7Y6DLG4-F1
#
_entry.id   AF-A0A7Y6DLG4-F1
#
_cell.length_a   1.000
_cell.length_b   1.000
_cell.length_c   1.000
_cell.angle_alpha   90.00
_cell.angle_beta   90.00
_cell.angle_gamma   90.00
#
_symmetry.space_group_name_H-M   'P 1'
#
loop_
_entity.id
_entity.type
_entity.pdbx_description
1 polymer ?
#
loop_
_entity_poly.entity_id
_entity_poly.type
_entity_poly.pdbx_seq_one_letter_code
_entity_poly.pdbx_strand_id
1 'polypeptide(L)' 'MSEADFLHPPHAPRLREHVGMIRWRRTGDGEWAMETARGQYVGGDSKVWRVRLYDGIELEYDLDDWAPFQ' A
#
# COMPACT_ATOMS: atom_id res chain seq x y z
N MET A 1 -26.95 6.52 -4.44
CA MET A 1 -25.66 5.88 -4.13
C MET A 1 -24.65 7.01 -4.14
N SER A 2 -24.03 7.30 -3.00
CA SER A 2 -23.13 8.45 -2.85
C SER A 2 -21.69 8.04 -3.15
N GLU A 3 -20.88 8.98 -3.65
CA GLU A 3 -19.45 8.80 -3.95
C GLU A 3 -18.65 8.26 -2.74
N ALA A 4 -19.16 8.45 -1.52
CA ALA A 4 -18.61 7.94 -0.27
C ALA A 4 -18.68 6.41 -0.11
N ASP A 5 -19.53 5.71 -0.86
CA ASP A 5 -19.68 4.25 -0.79
C ASP A 5 -18.52 3.50 -1.49
N PHE A 6 -17.65 4.21 -2.21
CA PHE A 6 -16.54 3.66 -3.00
C PHE A 6 -15.15 3.89 -2.39
N LEU A 7 -15.06 4.63 -1.29
CA LEU A 7 -13.82 4.83 -0.52
C LEU A 7 -13.79 3.88 0.68
N HIS A 8 -14.08 2.60 0.48
CA HIS A 8 -13.62 1.61 1.44
C HIS A 8 -12.11 1.46 1.24
N PRO A 9 -11.27 1.63 2.29
CA PRO A 9 -9.95 1.02 2.24
C PRO A 9 -10.19 -0.45 1.90
N PRO A 10 -9.48 -1.04 0.93
CA PRO A 10 -9.69 -2.45 0.64
C PRO A 10 -9.55 -3.18 1.97
N HIS A 11 -10.55 -4.02 2.26
CA HIS A 11 -10.54 -4.81 3.48
C HIS A 11 -9.13 -5.37 3.69
N ALA A 12 -8.60 -5.21 4.90
CA ALA A 12 -7.23 -5.61 5.19
C ALA A 12 -7.01 -7.04 4.65
N PRO A 13 -5.95 -7.27 3.86
CA PRO A 13 -5.64 -8.57 3.27
C PRO A 13 -5.53 -9.64 4.33
N ARG A 14 -5.63 -10.90 3.92
CA ARG A 14 -5.38 -12.00 4.83
C ARG A 14 -3.90 -12.05 5.20
N LEU A 15 -3.58 -12.52 6.41
CA LEU A 15 -2.20 -12.76 6.79
C LEU A 15 -1.51 -13.66 5.76
N ARG A 16 -0.32 -13.23 5.32
CA ARG A 16 0.54 -13.84 4.29
C ARG A 16 0.00 -13.77 2.86
N GLU A 17 -1.08 -13.03 2.62
CA GLU A 17 -1.52 -12.72 1.27
C GLU A 17 -0.47 -11.89 0.54
N HIS A 18 -0.23 -12.20 -0.74
CA HIS A 18 0.67 -11.42 -1.58
C HIS A 18 0.00 -10.11 -1.98
N VAL A 19 0.67 -8.99 -1.72
CA VAL A 19 0.13 -7.64 -1.92
C VAL A 19 1.13 -6.77 -2.67
N GLY A 20 0.60 -5.82 -3.44
CA GLY A 20 1.35 -4.72 -4.02
C GLY A 20 0.93 -3.39 -3.39
N MET A 21 1.91 -2.53 -3.12
CA MET A 21 1.72 -1.13 -2.71
C MET A 21 2.34 -0.21 -3.75
N ILE A 22 1.64 0.87 -4.09
CA ILE A 22 2.11 1.89 -5.04
C ILE A 22 1.97 3.28 -4.41
N ARG A 23 2.97 4.15 -4.65
CA ARG A 23 2.84 5.59 -4.40
C ARG A 23 3.36 6.40 -5.56
N TRP A 24 2.83 7.60 -5.74
CA TRP A 24 3.33 8.58 -6.68
C TRP A 24 3.98 9.71 -5.91
N ARG A 25 5.22 10.06 -6.28
CA ARG A 25 5.93 11.20 -5.68
C ARG A 25 6.40 12.15 -6.75
N ARG A 26 6.37 13.45 -6.43
CA ARG A 26 7.06 14.45 -7.24
C ARG A 26 8.56 14.36 -7.01
N THR A 27 9.31 14.31 -8.10
CA THR A 27 10.77 14.39 -8.09
C THR A 27 11.21 15.86 -8.11
N GLY A 28 12.49 16.13 -7.84
CA GLY A 28 13.02 17.50 -7.69
C GLY A 28 12.95 18.36 -8.96
N ASP A 29 12.82 17.72 -10.11
CA ASP A 29 12.61 18.23 -11.46
C ASP A 29 11.12 18.47 -11.80
N GLY A 30 10.21 18.22 -10.85
CA GLY A 30 8.76 18.42 -11.03
C GLY A 30 8.07 17.29 -11.79
N GLU A 31 8.80 16.25 -12.17
CA GLU A 31 8.23 15.03 -12.75
C GLU A 31 7.55 14.17 -11.68
N TRP A 32 6.72 13.23 -12.11
CA TRP A 32 6.10 12.24 -11.23
C TRP A 32 6.83 10.91 -11.37
N ALA A 33 7.38 10.42 -10.27
CA ALA A 33 7.92 9.08 -10.17
C ALA A 33 6.94 8.16 -9.43
N MET A 34 6.82 6.94 -9.95
CA MET A 34 6.09 5.85 -9.33
C MET A 34 7.05 5.00 -8.49
N GLU A 35 6.66 4.71 -7.26
CA GLU A 35 7.34 3.75 -6.42
C GLU A 35 6.41 2.56 -6.15
N THR A 36 6.99 1.36 -6.10
CA THR A 36 6.24 0.13 -5.82
C THR A 36 6.94 -0.68 -4.74
N ALA A 37 6.15 -1.31 -3.89
CA ALA A 37 6.60 -2.32 -2.95
C ALA A 37 5.74 -3.57 -3.13
N ARG A 38 6.36 -4.76 -3.07
CA ARG A 38 5.67 -6.04 -3.24
C ARG A 38 6.15 -7.01 -2.19
N GLY A 39 5.22 -7.77 -1.63
CA GLY A 39 5.54 -8.70 -0.55
C GLY A 39 4.30 -9.39 -0.02
N GLN A 40 4.39 -9.83 1.23
CA GLN A 40 3.30 -10.48 1.94
C GLN A 40 2.77 -9.57 3.05
N TYR A 41 1.46 -9.42 3.13
CA TYR A 41 0.83 -8.72 4.25
C TYR A 41 1.06 -9.51 5.56
N VAL A 42 1.64 -8.88 6.57
CA VAL A 42 1.94 -9.54 7.86
C VAL A 42 1.18 -8.95 9.04
N GLY A 43 0.37 -7.91 8.81
CA GLY A 43 -0.49 -7.28 9.82
C GLY A 43 -0.64 -5.79 9.59
N GLY A 44 -1.36 -5.12 10.46
CA GLY A 44 -1.68 -3.70 10.30
C GLY A 44 -3.11 -3.40 10.67
N ASP A 45 -3.54 -2.20 10.33
CA ASP A 45 -4.89 -1.69 10.54
C ASP A 45 -5.40 -0.95 9.29
N SER A 46 -6.47 -0.18 9.44
CA SER A 46 -7.08 0.55 8.34
C SER A 46 -6.29 1.79 7.89
N LYS A 47 -5.14 2.08 8.49
CA LYS A 47 -4.27 3.23 8.17
C LYS A 47 -2.86 2.81 7.81
N VAL A 48 -2.36 1.71 8.37
CA VAL A 48 -0.99 1.26 8.13
C VAL A 48 -0.97 -0.24 7.86
N TRP A 49 -0.30 -0.64 6.78
CA TRP A 49 -0.03 -2.05 6.50
C TRP A 49 1.44 -2.38 6.75
N ARG A 50 1.70 -3.50 7.42
CA ARG A 50 3.01 -4.12 7.51
C ARG A 50 3.15 -5.14 6.40
N VAL A 51 4.17 -4.97 5.57
CA VAL A 51 4.46 -5.86 4.45
C VAL A 51 5.86 -6.41 4.61
N ARG A 52 5.98 -7.74 4.58
CA ARG A 52 7.26 -8.43 4.43
C ARG A 52 7.62 -8.50 2.95
N LEU A 53 8.64 -7.77 2.54
CA LEU A 53 9.18 -7.76 1.20
C LEU A 53 9.83 -9.11 0.86
N TYR A 54 10.04 -9.35 -0.44
CA TYR A 54 10.61 -10.61 -0.92
C TYR A 54 12.07 -10.85 -0.53
N ASP A 55 12.80 -9.80 -0.16
CA ASP A 55 14.13 -9.90 0.45
C ASP A 55 14.08 -10.24 1.96
N GLY A 56 12.88 -10.35 2.53
CA GLY A 56 12.65 -10.69 3.93
C GLY A 56 12.52 -9.49 4.87
N ILE A 57 12.73 -8.26 4.38
CA ILE A 57 12.60 -7.04 5.20
C ILE A 57 11.12 -6.74 5.45
N GLU A 58 10.77 -6.37 6.68
CA GLU A 58 9.43 -5.90 7.02
C GLU A 58 9.41 -4.38 7.11
N LEU A 59 8.48 -3.76 6.38
CA LEU A 59 8.29 -2.31 6.40
C LEU A 59 6.80 -1.97 6.62
N GLU A 60 6.57 -0.81 7.22
CA GLU A 60 5.25 -0.20 7.38
C GLU A 60 4.96 0.76 6.22
N TYR A 61 3.73 0.69 5.70
CA TYR A 61 3.23 1.49 4.61
C TYR A 61 1.96 2.21 5.06
N ASP A 62 2.05 3.53 5.18
CA ASP A 62 0.92 4.41 5.46
C ASP A 62 -0.03 4.47 4.26
N LEU A 63 -1.31 4.20 4.47
CA LEU A 63 -2.32 4.12 3.43
C LEU A 63 -2.82 5.49 2.93
N ASP A 64 -2.49 6.57 3.62
CA ASP A 64 -2.69 7.93 3.11
C ASP A 64 -1.64 8.27 2.04
N ASP A 65 -0.46 7.65 2.12
CA ASP A 65 0.66 7.84 1.18
C ASP A 65 0.76 6.73 0.11
N TRP A 66 0.36 5.50 0.46
CA TRP A 66 0.49 4.32 -0.38
C TRP A 66 -0.86 3.69 -0.65
N ALA A 67 -1.17 3.50 -1.93
CA ALA A 67 -2.34 2.76 -2.35
C ALA A 67 -2.01 1.27 -2.54
N PRO A 68 -2.83 0.34 -2.04
CA PRO A 68 -2.73 -1.05 -2.43
C PRO A 68 -3.19 -1.26 -3.88
N PHE A 69 -2.57 -2.20 -4.59
CA PHE A 69 -2.95 -2.57 -5.96
C PHE A 69 -2.84 -4.09 -6.18
N GLN A 70 -3.66 -4.63 -7.09
CA GLN A 70 -3.66 -6.03 -7.50
C GLN A 70 -2.96 -6.22 -8.85
#